data_AF-A0A5N6EW26-F1
#
_entry.id   AF-A0A5N6EW26-F1
#
_cell.length_a   1.000
_cell.length_b   1.000
_cell.length_c   1.000
_cell.angle_alpha   90.00
_cell.angle_beta   90.00
_cell.angle_gamma   90.00
#
_symmetry.space_group_name_H-M   'P 1'
#
loop_
_entity.id
_entity.type
_entity.pdbx_description
1 polymer ?
#
loop_
_entity_poly.entity_id
_entity_poly.type
_entity_poly.pdbx_seq_one_letter_code
_entity_poly.pdbx_strand_id
1 'polypeptide(L)'
;MKWQSTLLILGTLASQVIAGTDTIDCDIDADYANYVRATEGIRYLNGLSGQPTAEAGKCNRVSCSYGAGIYVCSNDGEDHPLKGWGTVADVATKILKQCPRGMAVKGRLYSSDGWGAVVQWAEC
;
A
#
# COMPACT_ATOMS: atom_id res chain seq x y z
N MET A 1 -45.94 8.19 -43.58
CA MET A 1 -46.14 7.39 -42.36
C MET A 1 -44.77 7.04 -41.80
N LYS A 2 -44.53 7.34 -40.50
CA LYS A 2 -43.61 6.71 -39.52
C LYS A 2 -42.40 5.92 -40.07
N TRP A 3 -41.16 6.08 -39.61
CA TRP A 3 -40.60 6.73 -38.43
C TRP A 3 -39.08 6.76 -38.67
N GLN A 4 -38.41 7.91 -38.47
CA GLN A 4 -36.97 7.92 -38.21
C GLN A 4 -36.78 7.58 -36.74
N SER A 5 -35.85 6.70 -36.40
CA SER A 5 -35.11 6.78 -35.14
C SER A 5 -33.81 6.01 -35.23
N THR A 6 -32.76 6.82 -35.24
CA THR A 6 -31.33 6.58 -35.13
C THR A 6 -30.99 5.36 -34.28
N LEU A 7 -30.29 4.38 -34.89
CA LEU A 7 -29.49 3.40 -34.16
C LEU A 7 -28.42 4.18 -33.38
N LEU A 8 -28.63 4.29 -32.06
CA LEU A 8 -27.58 4.64 -31.13
C LEU A 8 -26.50 3.57 -31.28
N ILE A 9 -25.43 3.89 -32.00
CA ILE A 9 -24.13 3.28 -31.80
C ILE A 9 -23.77 3.67 -30.37
N LEU A 10 -24.16 2.84 -29.41
CA LEU A 10 -23.55 2.82 -28.10
C LEU A 10 -22.09 2.46 -28.36
N GLY A 11 -21.27 3.50 -28.51
CA GLY A 11 -19.84 3.34 -28.38
C GLY A 11 -19.61 2.59 -27.08
N THR A 12 -19.05 1.39 -27.18
CA THR A 12 -18.55 0.66 -26.02
C THR A 12 -17.42 1.51 -25.44
N LEU A 13 -17.78 2.46 -24.57
CA LEU A 13 -16.84 3.09 -23.67
C LEU A 13 -16.21 1.95 -22.88
N ALA A 14 -14.89 1.90 -22.97
CA ALA A 14 -14.04 0.92 -22.36
C ALA A 14 -14.46 0.62 -20.92
N SER A 15 -14.40 -0.66 -20.57
CA SER A 15 -13.96 -1.01 -19.23
C SER A 15 -13.14 -2.27 -19.40
N GLN A 16 -11.84 -2.05 -19.58
CA GLN A 16 -10.86 -3.08 -19.29
C GLN A 16 -10.90 -3.30 -17.78
N VAL A 17 -11.90 -4.03 -17.30
CA VAL A 17 -11.95 -4.46 -15.90
C VAL A 17 -11.11 -5.71 -15.79
N ILE A 18 -9.79 -5.53 -15.83
CA ILE A 18 -8.89 -6.23 -14.93
C ILE A 18 -7.92 -5.17 -14.40
N ALA A 19 -8.49 -4.12 -13.79
CA ALA A 19 -7.70 -3.29 -12.89
C ALA A 19 -7.32 -4.19 -11.72
N GLY A 20 -6.04 -4.52 -11.59
CA GLY A 20 -5.55 -5.27 -10.43
C GLY A 20 -6.08 -4.58 -9.17
N THR A 21 -6.65 -5.35 -8.26
CA THR A 21 -7.10 -4.81 -6.98
C THR A 21 -5.94 -4.89 -6.00
N ASP A 22 -5.68 -3.82 -5.25
CA ASP A 22 -4.81 -3.89 -4.07
C ASP A 22 -5.27 -5.05 -3.16
N THR A 23 -4.33 -5.86 -2.69
CA THR A 23 -4.62 -6.94 -1.72
C THR A 23 -3.91 -6.66 -0.40
N ILE A 24 -4.54 -7.05 0.71
CA ILE A 24 -3.93 -6.98 2.03
C ILE A 24 -3.86 -8.39 2.62
N ASP A 25 -2.67 -8.78 3.02
CA ASP A 25 -2.38 -10.01 3.75
C ASP A 25 -2.05 -9.69 5.20
N CYS A 26 -2.90 -10.16 6.12
CA CYS A 26 -2.71 -9.98 7.55
C CYS A 26 -1.96 -11.15 8.21
N ASP A 27 -1.70 -12.24 7.48
CA ASP A 27 -1.03 -13.44 8.00
C ASP A 27 0.34 -13.67 7.34
N ILE A 28 1.11 -12.59 7.24
CA ILE A 28 2.50 -12.66 6.82
C ILE A 28 3.36 -13.42 7.85
N ASP A 29 4.40 -14.10 7.37
CA ASP A 29 5.42 -14.75 8.20
C ASP A 29 6.36 -13.70 8.83
N ALA A 30 5.85 -13.01 9.84
CA ALA A 30 6.57 -12.01 10.61
C ALA A 30 5.98 -11.85 12.02
N ASP A 31 6.81 -11.38 12.95
CA ASP A 31 6.37 -10.99 14.29
C ASP A 31 5.56 -9.69 14.26
N TYR A 32 4.70 -9.51 15.28
CA TYR A 32 3.83 -8.34 15.37
C TYR A 32 4.58 -7.08 15.81
N ALA A 33 4.35 -5.98 15.10
CA ALA A 33 4.71 -4.64 15.54
C ALA A 33 3.81 -4.16 16.68
N ASN A 34 4.32 -3.24 17.50
CA ASN A 34 3.47 -2.46 18.39
C ASN A 34 2.60 -1.46 17.58
N TYR A 35 1.28 -1.53 17.75
CA TYR A 35 0.31 -0.71 17.00
C TYR A 35 0.52 0.81 17.21
N VAL A 36 0.78 1.23 18.45
CA VAL A 36 0.97 2.65 18.79
C VAL A 36 2.25 3.17 18.12
N ARG A 37 3.32 2.38 18.15
CA ARG A 37 4.61 2.75 17.53
C ARG A 37 4.53 2.77 16.01
N ALA A 38 3.79 1.84 15.40
CA ALA A 38 3.51 1.88 13.97
C ALA A 38 2.69 3.14 13.59
N THR A 39 1.76 3.57 14.45
CA THR A 39 1.00 4.83 14.26
C THR A 39 1.92 6.05 14.33
N GLU A 40 2.90 6.07 15.24
CA GLU A 40 3.94 7.11 15.29
C GLU A 40 4.79 7.12 14.02
N GLY A 41 5.17 5.94 13.51
CA GLY A 41 5.88 5.79 12.23
C GLY A 41 5.09 6.38 11.06
N ILE A 42 3.78 6.14 10.99
CA ILE A 42 2.89 6.75 9.98
C ILE A 42 2.89 8.28 10.09
N ARG A 43 2.81 8.83 11.31
CA ARG A 43 2.86 10.29 11.52
C ARG A 43 4.19 10.89 11.09
N TYR A 44 5.30 10.20 11.40
CA TYR A 44 6.63 10.58 10.94
C TYR A 44 6.68 10.65 9.40
N LEU A 45 6.24 9.59 8.71
CA LEU A 45 6.23 9.55 7.24
C LEU A 45 5.37 10.67 6.63
N ASN A 46 4.21 10.97 7.22
CA ASN A 46 3.36 12.09 6.78
C ASN A 46 4.02 13.47 6.92
N GLY A 47 5.03 13.61 7.79
CA GLY A 47 5.78 14.85 7.97
C GLY A 47 6.98 15.00 7.04
N LEU A 48 7.35 13.96 6.29
CA LEU A 48 8.51 13.99 5.39
C LEU A 48 8.16 14.62 4.05
N SER A 49 9.09 15.42 3.52
CA SER A 49 9.08 15.88 2.14
C SER A 49 9.85 14.93 1.22
N GLY A 50 9.62 15.05 -0.09
CA GLY A 50 10.31 14.28 -1.11
C GLY A 50 9.54 13.05 -1.60
N GLN A 51 10.18 12.35 -2.53
CA GLN A 51 9.60 11.27 -3.31
C GLN A 51 10.39 9.98 -3.07
N PRO A 52 9.90 9.06 -2.22
CA PRO A 52 10.57 7.78 -2.03
C PRO A 52 10.38 6.88 -3.26
N THR A 53 11.33 5.96 -3.45
CA THR A 53 11.24 4.90 -4.45
C THR A 53 11.12 3.57 -3.74
N ALA A 54 10.17 2.74 -4.16
CA ALA A 54 10.22 1.31 -3.85
C ALA A 54 11.27 0.68 -4.78
N GLU A 55 12.47 0.45 -4.24
CA GLU A 55 13.61 0.01 -5.04
C GLU A 55 13.45 -1.44 -5.50
N ALA A 56 13.82 -1.68 -6.75
CA ALA A 56 13.82 -2.97 -7.43
C ALA A 56 14.41 -4.08 -6.56
N GLY A 57 13.65 -5.16 -6.38
CA GLY A 57 14.10 -6.36 -5.65
C GLY A 57 14.36 -6.15 -4.15
N LYS A 58 13.91 -5.02 -3.58
CA LYS A 58 14.13 -4.69 -2.16
C LYS A 58 12.83 -4.44 -1.41
N CYS A 59 12.91 -4.68 -0.11
CA CYS A 59 11.97 -4.22 0.90
C CYS A 59 12.73 -3.36 1.91
N ASN A 60 12.74 -2.05 1.68
CA ASN A 60 13.52 -1.10 2.48
C ASN A 60 12.73 -0.67 3.72
N ARG A 61 13.36 -0.72 4.90
CA ARG A 61 12.79 -0.18 6.13
C ARG A 61 12.84 1.34 6.10
N VAL A 62 11.68 1.99 6.14
CA VAL A 62 11.54 3.45 6.05
C VAL A 62 11.12 4.11 7.36
N SER A 63 10.66 3.32 8.33
CA SER A 63 10.43 3.77 9.70
C SER A 63 10.74 2.63 10.66
N CYS A 64 11.30 2.97 11.83
CA CYS A 64 11.61 2.03 12.90
C CYS A 64 11.43 2.74 14.24
N SER A 65 10.58 2.21 15.13
CA SER A 65 10.39 2.74 16.48
C SER A 65 9.95 1.62 17.43
N TYR A 66 10.74 1.36 18.49
CA TYR A 66 10.41 0.47 19.61
C TYR A 66 9.66 -0.82 19.23
N GLY A 67 10.26 -1.66 18.36
CA GLY A 67 9.65 -2.92 17.95
C GLY A 67 8.58 -2.79 16.86
N ALA A 68 8.51 -1.67 16.13
CA ALA A 68 7.63 -1.48 14.98
C ALA A 68 8.41 -0.95 13.79
N GLY A 69 8.36 -1.69 12.68
CA GLY A 69 8.93 -1.29 11.40
C GLY A 69 7.87 -1.07 10.33
N ILE A 70 8.08 -0.07 9.48
CA ILE A 70 7.34 0.14 8.24
C ILE A 70 8.34 0.00 7.09
N TYR A 71 7.98 -0.81 6.10
CA TYR A 71 8.82 -1.13 4.95
C TYR A 71 8.11 -0.78 3.66
N VAL A 72 8.88 -0.35 2.65
CA VAL A 72 8.42 -0.14 1.28
C VAL A 72 9.08 -1.18 0.40
N CYS A 73 8.29 -1.89 -0.41
CA CYS A 73 8.73 -3.02 -1.20
C CYS A 73 8.43 -2.83 -2.69
N SER A 74 9.38 -3.19 -3.55
CA SER A 74 9.07 -3.58 -4.93
C SER A 74 8.56 -5.03 -4.92
N ASN A 75 7.40 -5.29 -5.52
CA ASN A 75 6.78 -6.61 -5.58
C ASN A 75 6.98 -7.29 -6.93
N ASP A 76 7.27 -6.52 -7.98
CA ASP A 76 7.51 -7.00 -9.35
C ASP A 76 8.99 -6.98 -9.77
N GLY A 77 9.86 -6.41 -8.93
CA GLY A 77 11.30 -6.31 -9.22
C GLY A 77 11.69 -5.05 -9.97
N GLU A 78 10.78 -4.09 -10.17
CA GLU A 78 11.06 -2.79 -10.79
C GLU A 78 11.15 -1.66 -9.76
N ASP A 79 11.77 -0.54 -10.14
CA ASP A 79 11.79 0.67 -9.33
C ASP A 79 10.46 1.42 -9.47
N HIS A 80 9.82 1.72 -8.33
CA HIS A 80 8.55 2.48 -8.30
C HIS A 80 8.70 3.80 -7.56
N PRO A 81 8.86 4.93 -8.27
CA PRO A 81 8.77 6.25 -7.69
C PRO A 81 7.35 6.49 -7.17
N LEU A 82 7.20 6.66 -5.86
CA LEU A 82 5.89 6.88 -5.24
C LEU A 82 5.49 8.34 -5.35
N LYS A 83 4.23 8.72 -5.11
CA LYS A 83 3.84 10.15 -5.16
C LYS A 83 4.48 10.98 -4.04
N GLY A 84 4.82 10.35 -2.93
CA GLY A 84 5.45 10.96 -1.77
C GLY A 84 5.33 10.06 -0.54
N TRP A 85 5.92 10.50 0.58
CA TRP A 85 5.86 9.74 1.83
C TRP A 85 4.44 9.56 2.39
N GLY A 86 3.53 10.50 2.11
CA GLY A 86 2.11 10.36 2.44
C GLY A 86 1.46 9.12 1.80
N THR A 87 1.89 8.72 0.60
CA THR A 87 1.39 7.49 -0.04
C THR A 87 1.77 6.24 0.74
N VAL A 88 2.99 6.18 1.28
CA VAL A 88 3.44 5.08 2.15
C VAL A 88 2.64 5.08 3.46
N ALA A 89 2.44 6.26 4.05
CA ALA A 89 1.68 6.44 5.27
C ALA A 89 0.21 6.00 5.13
N ASP A 90 -0.42 6.30 3.99
CA ASP A 90 -1.79 5.87 3.67
C ASP A 90 -1.89 4.34 3.56
N VAL A 91 -0.94 3.72 2.87
CA VAL A 91 -0.88 2.25 2.75
C VAL A 91 -0.68 1.60 4.12
N ALA A 92 0.27 2.07 4.92
CA ALA A 92 0.47 1.57 6.28
C ALA A 92 -0.77 1.78 7.16
N THR A 93 -1.49 2.89 6.99
CA THR A 93 -2.77 3.15 7.67
C THR A 93 -3.84 2.12 7.29
N LYS A 94 -3.92 1.72 6.00
CA LYS A 94 -4.83 0.64 5.57
C LYS A 94 -4.49 -0.68 6.28
N ILE A 95 -3.21 -1.02 6.38
CA ILE A 95 -2.73 -2.23 7.08
C ILE A 95 -3.10 -2.18 8.57
N LEU A 96 -2.86 -1.07 9.27
CA LEU A 96 -3.23 -0.93 10.68
C LEU A 96 -4.73 -1.11 10.93
N LYS A 97 -5.57 -0.58 10.03
CA LYS A 97 -7.03 -0.69 10.16
C LYS A 97 -7.56 -2.09 9.89
N GLN A 98 -6.93 -2.84 8.97
CA GLN A 98 -7.44 -4.14 8.53
C GLN A 98 -6.78 -5.33 9.25
N CYS A 99 -5.53 -5.19 9.68
CA CYS A 99 -4.77 -6.25 10.33
C CYS A 99 -4.44 -6.02 11.82
N PRO A 100 -5.29 -5.39 12.65
CA PRO A 100 -5.01 -5.25 14.07
C PRO A 100 -5.22 -6.57 14.83
N ARG A 101 -4.39 -6.81 15.85
CA ARG A 101 -4.58 -7.82 16.87
C ARG A 101 -4.37 -7.19 18.25
N GLY A 102 -5.40 -6.50 18.75
CA GLY A 102 -5.30 -5.71 19.97
C GLY A 102 -4.30 -4.55 19.80
N MET A 103 -3.28 -4.50 20.65
CA MET A 103 -2.20 -3.49 20.56
C MET A 103 -1.03 -3.91 19.65
N ALA A 104 -1.24 -4.96 18.86
CA ALA A 104 -0.25 -5.52 17.96
C ALA A 104 -0.76 -5.45 16.50
N VAL A 105 0.14 -5.32 15.53
CA VAL A 105 -0.20 -5.30 14.10
C VAL A 105 0.89 -5.99 13.28
N LYS A 106 0.49 -6.82 12.32
CA LYS A 106 1.34 -7.27 11.22
C LYS A 106 0.52 -7.28 9.94
N GLY A 107 1.14 -6.99 8.81
CA GLY A 107 0.48 -7.17 7.52
C GLY A 107 1.22 -6.53 6.38
N ARG A 108 0.84 -6.92 5.17
CA ARG A 108 1.40 -6.45 3.91
C ARG A 108 0.30 -6.05 2.96
N LEU A 109 0.46 -4.91 2.31
CA LEU A 109 -0.35 -4.53 1.18
C LEU A 109 0.45 -4.73 -0.11
N TYR A 110 -0.15 -5.38 -1.09
CA TYR A 110 0.34 -5.47 -2.46
C TYR A 110 -0.52 -4.54 -3.32
N SER A 111 0.10 -3.55 -3.94
CA SER A 111 -0.59 -2.68 -4.88
C SER A 111 -0.60 -3.31 -6.27
N SER A 112 -1.64 -3.01 -7.04
CA SER A 112 -1.67 -3.31 -8.48
C SER A 112 -0.57 -2.61 -9.27
N ASP A 113 0.02 -1.56 -8.71
CA ASP A 113 1.09 -0.77 -9.32
C ASP A 113 2.47 -1.40 -9.12
N GLY A 114 2.58 -2.68 -8.73
CA GLY A 114 3.86 -3.38 -8.67
C GLY A 114 4.70 -3.16 -7.41
N TRP A 115 4.26 -2.30 -6.50
CA TRP A 115 4.91 -2.04 -5.21
C TRP A 115 3.96 -2.31 -4.02
N GLY A 116 4.47 -2.20 -2.79
CA GLY A 116 3.67 -2.37 -1.59
C GLY A 116 4.36 -1.90 -0.32
N ALA A 117 3.70 -2.15 0.82
CA ALA A 117 4.30 -1.87 2.12
C ALA A 117 4.04 -3.01 3.12
N VAL A 118 4.91 -3.12 4.11
CA VAL A 118 4.80 -4.07 5.22
C VAL A 118 4.84 -3.32 6.54
N VAL A 119 3.97 -3.69 7.47
CA VAL A 119 4.08 -3.34 8.88
C VAL A 119 4.35 -4.63 9.65
N GLN A 120 5.46 -4.68 10.37
CA GLN A 120 5.87 -5.85 11.15
C GLN A 120 6.83 -5.45 12.28
N TRP A 121 7.11 -6.36 13.19
CA TRP A 121 8.16 -6.15 14.19
C TRP A 121 9.50 -5.87 13.51
N ALA A 122 10.27 -4.98 14.11
CA ALA A 122 11.62 -4.69 13.69
C ALA A 122 12.47 -4.35 14.91
N GLU A 123 13.72 -4.81 14.92
CA GLU A 123 14.71 -4.33 15.87
C GLU A 123 15.09 -2.88 15.51
N CYS A 124 14.76 -2.00 16.44
CA CYS A 124 15.08 -0.58 16.53
C CYS A 124 15.67 -0.37 17.93
#